data_AF-A0A7Y7AFI2-F1
#
_entry.id   AF-A0A7Y7AFI2-F1
#
_cell.length_a   1.000
_cell.length_b   1.000
_cell.length_c   1.000
_cell.angle_alpha   90.00
_cell.angle_beta   90.00
_cell.angle_gamma   90.00
#
_symmetry.space_group_name_H-M   'P 1'
#
loop_
_entity.id
_entity.type
_entity.pdbx_description
1 polymer ?
#
loop_
_entity_poly.entity_id
_entity_poly.type
_entity_poly.pdbx_seq_one_letter_code
_entity_poly.pdbx_strand_id
1 'polypeptide(L)'
;MSETIKQFSLTLDQVLRGESVLKNPNCEFSYHWDFEKNMGLAQLISINGTHVNITLHPLGIAGQLDFMSDMQPTKFMVNATNDESIALVEVVIYRVILDTDEKGQNPKAAIMFGMDGDTILTSAGFNEGSAAKELPPVAI
;
A
#
# COMPACT_ATOMS: atom_id res chain seq x y z
N MET A 1 21.10 0.87 -18.22
CA MET A 1 20.89 2.12 -17.43
C MET A 1 20.93 1.80 -15.94
N SER A 2 21.29 2.73 -15.05
CA SER A 2 21.46 2.44 -13.61
C SER A 2 20.12 2.17 -12.89
N GLU A 3 20.10 1.13 -12.08
CA GLU A 3 19.05 0.78 -11.12
C GLU A 3 18.69 2.00 -10.25
N THR A 4 17.40 2.34 -10.15
CA THR A 4 16.94 3.46 -9.31
C THR A 4 15.94 2.95 -8.30
N ILE A 5 16.35 2.91 -7.04
CA ILE A 5 15.45 2.75 -5.90
C ILE A 5 14.82 4.12 -5.65
N LYS A 6 13.49 4.20 -5.68
CA LYS A 6 12.76 5.39 -5.25
C LYS A 6 12.08 5.11 -3.92
N GLN A 7 12.26 6.00 -2.96
CA GLN A 7 11.56 6.00 -1.68
C GLN A 7 10.69 7.25 -1.58
N PHE A 8 9.48 7.10 -1.07
CA PHE A 8 8.53 8.19 -0.91
C PHE A 8 7.51 7.87 0.18
N SER A 9 6.75 8.88 0.59
CA SER A 9 5.68 8.75 1.58
C SER A 9 4.33 9.06 0.95
N LEU A 10 3.30 8.32 1.33
CA LEU A 10 1.90 8.55 0.97
C LEU A 10 1.06 8.60 2.23
N THR A 11 0.20 9.60 2.34
CA THR A 11 -0.87 9.62 3.35
C THR A 11 -2.10 8.92 2.79
N LEU A 12 -2.65 7.97 3.54
CA LEU A 12 -3.94 7.37 3.20
C LEU A 12 -5.07 8.17 3.84
N ASP A 13 -5.52 9.21 3.16
CA ASP A 13 -6.46 10.22 3.64
C ASP A 13 -7.92 9.97 3.21
N GLN A 14 -8.17 8.91 2.47
CA GLN A 14 -9.49 8.54 1.99
C GLN A 14 -9.91 7.18 2.52
N VAL A 15 -11.14 7.10 3.03
CA VAL A 15 -11.77 5.83 3.42
C VAL A 15 -12.60 5.37 2.23
N LEU A 16 -12.17 4.28 1.60
CA LEU A 16 -12.92 3.68 0.51
C LEU A 16 -14.01 2.74 1.05
N ARG A 17 -13.71 1.99 2.10
CA ARG A 17 -14.63 1.02 2.72
C ARG A 17 -14.38 0.92 4.21
N GLY A 18 -15.43 0.66 4.98
CA GLY A 18 -15.35 0.30 6.39
C GLY A 18 -15.00 1.48 7.31
N GLU A 19 -14.60 1.15 8.53
CA GLU A 19 -14.12 2.12 9.52
C GLU A 19 -12.67 1.78 9.90
N SER A 20 -11.82 2.79 9.93
CA SER A 20 -10.41 2.62 10.26
C SER A 20 -10.08 3.12 11.66
N VAL A 21 -9.27 2.33 12.37
CA VAL A 21 -8.64 2.74 13.64
C VAL A 21 -7.50 3.74 13.42
N LEU A 22 -6.87 3.71 12.25
CA LEU A 22 -5.84 4.68 11.84
C LEU A 22 -6.50 5.87 11.14
N LYS A 23 -6.14 7.08 11.57
CA LYS A 23 -6.56 8.33 10.92
C LYS A 23 -5.41 8.91 10.11
N ASN A 24 -5.61 9.01 8.80
CA ASN A 24 -4.63 9.56 7.84
C ASN A 24 -3.22 8.99 8.05
N PRO A 25 -3.03 7.65 8.09
CA PRO A 25 -1.72 7.09 8.33
C PRO A 25 -0.72 7.55 7.26
N ASN A 26 0.49 7.86 7.70
CA ASN A 26 1.61 8.14 6.81
C ASN A 26 2.36 6.83 6.54
N CYS A 27 2.40 6.42 5.28
CA CYS A 27 2.98 5.17 4.82
C CYS A 27 4.23 5.44 3.98
N GLU A 28 5.36 4.84 4.36
CA GLU A 28 6.60 4.95 3.59
C GLU A 28 6.73 3.76 2.66
N PHE A 29 6.97 4.03 1.39
CA PHE A 29 7.17 3.02 0.36
C PHE A 29 8.54 3.15 -0.28
N SER A 30 9.05 2.03 -0.78
CA SER A 30 10.07 2.04 -1.82
C SER A 30 9.66 1.17 -2.99
N TYR A 31 10.18 1.46 -4.16
CA TYR A 31 10.16 0.51 -5.26
C TYR A 31 11.41 0.58 -6.10
N HIS A 32 11.67 -0.53 -6.78
CA HIS A 32 12.73 -0.71 -7.75
C HIS A 32 12.14 -1.36 -8.99
N TRP A 33 12.48 -0.83 -10.17
CA TRP A 33 12.07 -1.40 -11.45
C TRP A 33 13.24 -1.46 -12.44
N ASP A 34 13.49 -2.65 -12.95
CA ASP A 34 14.40 -2.91 -14.06
C ASP A 34 13.58 -2.95 -15.36
N PHE A 35 13.63 -1.84 -16.12
CA PHE A 35 12.93 -1.72 -17.40
C PHE A 35 13.51 -2.61 -18.50
N GLU A 36 14.79 -3.01 -18.41
CA GLU A 36 15.42 -3.90 -19.39
C GLU A 36 14.91 -5.33 -19.21
N LYS A 37 14.70 -5.76 -17.96
CA LYS A 37 14.19 -7.09 -17.61
C LYS A 37 12.68 -7.14 -17.39
N ASN A 38 12.01 -5.99 -17.41
CA ASN A 38 10.59 -5.83 -17.11
C ASN A 38 10.18 -6.50 -15.78
N MET A 39 10.97 -6.26 -14.74
CA MET A 39 10.76 -6.83 -13.41
C MET A 39 11.13 -5.84 -12.31
N GLY A 40 10.58 -6.02 -11.13
CA GLY A 40 10.86 -5.17 -10.00
C GLY A 40 10.11 -5.62 -8.75
N LEU A 41 10.31 -4.89 -7.67
CA LEU A 41 9.61 -5.09 -6.40
C LEU A 41 9.32 -3.72 -5.78
N ALA A 42 8.24 -3.69 -5.01
CA ALA A 42 7.96 -2.58 -4.11
C ALA A 42 7.91 -3.09 -2.66
N GLN A 43 8.00 -2.16 -1.71
CA GLN A 43 7.90 -2.45 -0.29
C GLN A 43 7.14 -1.34 0.42
N LEU A 44 6.18 -1.70 1.26
CA LEU A 44 5.69 -0.83 2.33
C LEU A 44 6.65 -0.97 3.51
N ILE A 45 7.47 0.05 3.72
CA ILE A 45 8.51 0.11 4.74
C ILE A 45 7.87 0.31 6.11
N SER A 46 7.06 1.36 6.26
CA SER A 46 6.52 1.77 7.55
C SER A 46 5.10 2.34 7.48
N ILE A 47 4.39 2.27 8.62
CA ILE A 47 3.13 2.96 8.87
C ILE A 47 3.32 3.80 10.14
N ASN A 48 3.12 5.11 10.04
CA ASN A 48 3.33 6.06 11.13
C ASN A 48 4.71 5.91 11.80
N GLY A 49 5.74 5.65 10.99
CA GLY A 49 7.12 5.41 11.46
C GLY A 49 7.36 4.04 12.08
N THR A 50 6.34 3.18 12.24
CA THR A 50 6.53 1.80 12.67
C THR A 50 6.85 0.91 11.46
N HIS A 51 8.00 0.23 11.48
CA HIS A 51 8.39 -0.67 10.40
C HIS A 51 7.45 -1.88 10.29
N VAL A 52 6.92 -2.11 9.09
CA VAL A 52 6.10 -3.28 8.73
C VAL A 52 6.76 -4.14 7.64
N ASN A 53 7.61 -3.55 6.80
CA ASN A 53 8.46 -4.22 5.81
C ASN A 53 7.73 -5.23 4.91
N ILE A 54 6.56 -4.87 4.40
CA ILE A 54 5.75 -5.74 3.55
C ILE A 54 6.24 -5.63 2.10
N THR A 55 6.60 -6.77 1.49
CA THR A 55 6.98 -6.85 0.08
C THR A 55 5.75 -6.86 -0.83
N LEU A 56 5.82 -6.16 -1.96
CA LEU A 56 4.82 -6.15 -3.01
C LEU A 56 5.44 -6.60 -4.33
N HIS A 57 4.73 -7.47 -5.03
CA HIS A 57 5.13 -8.09 -6.29
C HIS A 57 4.37 -7.46 -7.45
N PRO A 58 4.99 -7.33 -8.64
CA PRO A 58 4.34 -6.75 -9.79
C PRO A 58 3.21 -7.63 -10.31
N LEU A 59 2.08 -7.01 -10.67
CA LEU A 59 0.90 -7.70 -11.19
C LEU A 59 1.00 -8.06 -12.69
N GLY A 60 2.00 -7.54 -13.40
CA GLY A 60 2.23 -7.84 -14.82
C GLY A 60 1.21 -7.20 -15.77
N ILE A 61 0.61 -6.08 -15.39
CA ILE A 61 -0.36 -5.34 -16.20
C ILE A 61 0.38 -4.48 -17.23
N ALA A 62 0.05 -4.61 -18.51
CA ALA A 62 0.72 -3.85 -19.56
C ALA A 62 0.38 -2.34 -19.47
N GLY A 63 1.41 -1.48 -19.41
CA GLY A 63 1.25 -0.02 -19.39
C GLY A 63 1.03 0.60 -18.01
N GLN A 64 1.04 -0.19 -16.94
CA GLN A 64 1.01 0.29 -15.55
C GLN A 64 2.02 -0.48 -14.71
N LEU A 65 2.59 0.19 -13.72
CA LEU A 65 3.47 -0.43 -12.74
C LEU A 65 2.67 -0.56 -11.44
N ASP A 66 1.92 -1.66 -11.37
CA ASP A 66 1.08 -2.01 -10.24
C ASP A 66 1.71 -3.16 -9.45
N PHE A 67 1.75 -2.99 -8.14
CA PHE A 67 2.33 -3.93 -7.20
C PHE A 67 1.32 -4.33 -6.15
N MET A 68 1.35 -5.58 -5.72
CA MET A 68 0.48 -6.11 -4.69
C MET A 68 1.24 -7.04 -3.75
N SER A 69 0.94 -6.93 -2.45
CA SER A 69 1.44 -7.91 -1.48
C SER A 69 0.72 -9.25 -1.65
N ASP A 70 1.46 -10.35 -1.56
CA ASP A 70 0.95 -11.74 -1.57
C ASP A 70 1.00 -12.40 -0.18
N MET A 71 1.24 -11.60 0.87
CA MET A 71 1.23 -12.04 2.26
C MET A 71 -0.15 -12.53 2.71
N GLN A 72 -0.17 -13.44 3.67
CA GLN A 72 -1.37 -13.73 4.44
C GLN A 72 -1.71 -12.54 5.37
N PRO A 73 -2.99 -12.32 5.72
CA PRO A 73 -3.37 -11.29 6.67
C PRO A 73 -2.54 -11.39 7.96
N THR A 74 -1.82 -10.31 8.27
CA THR A 74 -0.81 -10.31 9.35
C THR A 74 -1.06 -9.16 10.30
N LYS A 75 -0.91 -9.46 11.59
CA LYS A 75 -1.10 -8.52 12.68
C LYS A 75 0.17 -7.69 12.92
N PHE A 76 0.00 -6.38 13.10
CA PHE A 76 1.04 -5.44 13.48
C PHE A 76 0.57 -4.55 14.63
N MET A 77 1.50 -4.20 15.53
CA MET A 77 1.32 -3.09 16.47
C MET A 77 2.00 -1.88 15.85
N VAL A 78 1.23 -0.83 15.53
CA VAL A 78 1.73 0.39 14.88
C VAL A 78 1.39 1.62 15.70
N ASN A 79 2.15 2.69 15.53
CA ASN A 79 1.80 4.00 16.10
C ASN A 79 0.40 4.43 15.62
N ALA A 80 -0.47 4.79 16.56
CA ALA A 80 -1.85 5.16 16.28
C ALA A 80 -1.97 6.47 15.47
N THR A 81 -0.99 7.35 15.64
CA THR A 81 -0.88 8.66 15.00
C THR A 81 0.50 8.85 14.41
N ASN A 82 0.64 9.83 13.52
CA ASN A 82 1.91 10.19 12.88
C ASN A 82 2.69 11.29 13.65
N ASP A 83 2.33 11.52 14.92
CA ASP A 83 2.97 12.48 15.81
C ASP A 83 3.97 11.77 16.75
N GLU A 84 4.51 12.50 17.73
CA GLU A 84 5.44 11.96 18.73
C GLU A 84 4.74 11.11 19.80
N SER A 85 3.44 10.81 19.66
CA SER A 85 2.74 9.97 20.63
C SER A 85 3.22 8.52 20.53
N ILE A 86 3.33 7.88 21.69
CA ILE A 86 3.78 6.48 21.83
C ILE A 86 2.60 5.50 21.92
N ALA A 87 1.40 5.92 21.53
CA ALA A 87 0.22 5.07 21.57
C ALA A 87 0.28 4.06 20.41
N LEU A 88 0.25 2.76 20.73
CA LEU A 88 0.20 1.70 19.74
C LEU A 88 -1.24 1.22 19.55
N VAL A 89 -1.60 0.91 18.32
CA VAL A 89 -2.86 0.25 17.94
C VAL A 89 -2.54 -1.02 17.18
N GLU A 90 -3.35 -2.06 17.42
CA GLU A 90 -3.30 -3.28 16.65
C GLU A 90 -4.02 -3.09 15.31
N VAL A 91 -3.37 -3.48 14.22
CA VAL A 91 -3.99 -3.58 12.90
C VAL A 91 -3.71 -4.95 12.30
N VAL A 92 -4.66 -5.47 11.54
CA VAL A 92 -4.43 -6.61 10.65
C VAL A 92 -4.36 -6.06 9.24
N ILE A 93 -3.23 -6.28 8.55
CA ILE A 93 -3.07 -5.91 7.14
C ILE A 93 -3.38 -7.15 6.33
N TYR A 94 -4.45 -7.09 5.53
CA TYR A 94 -4.82 -8.13 4.58
C TYR A 94 -3.96 -8.04 3.32
N ARG A 95 -3.88 -6.83 2.75
CA ARG A 95 -3.24 -6.61 1.45
C ARG A 95 -2.83 -5.15 1.27
N VAL A 96 -1.76 -4.94 0.53
CA VAL A 96 -1.25 -3.63 0.13
C VAL A 96 -1.18 -3.58 -1.39
N ILE A 97 -1.67 -2.49 -1.96
CA ILE A 97 -1.58 -2.19 -3.39
C ILE A 97 -0.80 -0.88 -3.55
N LEU A 98 0.13 -0.85 -4.50
CA LEU A 98 0.81 0.36 -4.95
C LEU A 98 0.70 0.45 -6.47
N ASP A 99 0.05 1.51 -6.94
CA ASP A 99 -0.11 1.84 -8.35
C ASP A 99 0.82 3.01 -8.69
N THR A 100 1.47 2.93 -9.84
CA THR A 100 2.24 4.02 -10.42
C THR A 100 1.98 4.10 -11.92
N ASP A 101 2.22 5.26 -12.54
CA ASP A 101 2.14 5.35 -14.00
C ASP A 101 3.25 4.54 -14.70
N GLU A 102 3.18 4.45 -16.02
CA GLU A 102 4.15 3.70 -16.86
C GLU A 102 5.63 4.14 -16.66
N LYS A 103 5.87 5.32 -16.07
CA LYS A 103 7.20 5.87 -15.78
C LYS A 103 7.61 5.68 -14.32
N GLY A 104 6.77 5.01 -13.52
CA GLY A 104 6.92 4.90 -12.07
C GLY A 104 6.84 6.27 -11.39
N GLN A 105 5.97 7.13 -11.88
CA GLN A 105 5.66 8.43 -11.28
C GLN A 105 4.21 8.41 -10.75
N ASN A 106 3.86 9.46 -10.00
CA ASN A 106 2.52 9.66 -9.45
C ASN A 106 1.99 8.46 -8.62
N PRO A 107 2.75 8.02 -7.59
CA PRO A 107 2.38 6.84 -6.82
C PRO A 107 1.08 7.04 -6.04
N LYS A 108 0.28 5.98 -6.00
CA LYS A 108 -0.99 5.89 -5.27
C LYS A 108 -1.05 4.55 -4.59
N ALA A 109 -1.63 4.48 -3.41
CA ALA A 109 -1.68 3.25 -2.65
C ALA A 109 -3.05 3.00 -2.02
N ALA A 110 -3.32 1.72 -1.78
CA ALA A 110 -4.41 1.26 -0.95
C ALA A 110 -3.88 0.23 0.06
N ILE A 111 -4.34 0.31 1.31
CA ILE A 111 -4.14 -0.73 2.30
C ILE A 111 -5.51 -1.27 2.72
N MET A 112 -5.65 -2.59 2.60
CA MET A 112 -6.80 -3.34 3.06
C MET A 112 -6.48 -3.89 4.44
N PHE A 113 -7.30 -3.51 5.42
CA PHE A 113 -7.20 -3.92 6.80
C PHE A 113 -8.29 -4.95 7.15
N GLY A 114 -8.07 -5.70 8.21
CA GLY A 114 -8.93 -6.81 8.63
C GLY A 114 -8.46 -8.15 8.11
N MET A 115 -9.24 -9.21 8.35
CA MET A 115 -8.91 -10.56 7.87
C MET A 115 -9.24 -10.73 6.39
N ASP A 116 -10.27 -10.03 5.92
CA ASP A 116 -10.82 -10.18 4.57
C ASP A 116 -10.87 -8.83 3.79
N GLY A 117 -10.16 -7.81 4.29
CA GLY A 117 -10.17 -6.47 3.68
C GLY A 117 -11.44 -5.67 3.99
N ASP A 118 -11.94 -5.79 5.22
CA ASP A 118 -13.15 -5.14 5.72
C ASP A 118 -13.08 -3.61 5.63
N THR A 119 -11.88 -3.07 5.87
CA THR A 119 -11.60 -1.63 5.81
C THR A 119 -10.56 -1.36 4.75
N ILE A 120 -10.78 -0.36 3.90
CA ILE A 120 -9.84 0.02 2.84
C ILE A 120 -9.56 1.51 2.96
N LEU A 121 -8.29 1.85 3.18
CA LEU A 121 -7.80 3.22 3.12
C LEU A 121 -6.99 3.43 1.85
N THR A 122 -7.14 4.59 1.24
CA THR A 122 -6.45 4.94 0.00
C THR A 122 -5.80 6.31 0.11
N SER A 123 -4.72 6.51 -0.63
CA SER A 123 -4.17 7.85 -0.86
C SER A 123 -5.04 8.63 -1.84
N ALA A 124 -5.01 9.97 -1.74
CA ALA A 124 -5.63 10.86 -2.72
C ALA A 124 -5.35 10.44 -4.17
N GLY A 125 -6.44 10.28 -4.95
CA GLY A 125 -6.37 10.01 -6.39
C GLY A 125 -6.14 8.55 -6.77
N PHE A 126 -6.17 7.62 -5.80
CA PHE A 126 -6.24 6.19 -6.05
C PHE A 126 -7.48 5.85 -6.91
N ASN A 127 -7.31 4.97 -7.90
CA ASN A 127 -8.39 4.59 -8.82
C ASN A 127 -8.84 3.16 -8.52
N GLU A 128 -10.05 3.00 -7.99
CA GLU A 128 -10.61 1.66 -7.75
C GLU A 128 -10.72 0.82 -9.02
N GLY A 129 -10.92 1.45 -10.17
CA GLY A 129 -11.05 0.76 -11.45
C GLY A 129 -9.78 0.03 -11.89
N SER A 130 -8.58 0.52 -11.54
CA SER A 130 -7.32 -0.19 -11.82
C SER A 130 -7.15 -1.40 -10.90
N ALA A 131 -7.61 -1.29 -9.66
CA ALA A 131 -7.51 -2.34 -8.64
C ALA A 131 -8.75 -3.23 -8.52
N ALA A 132 -9.79 -3.05 -9.34
CA ALA A 132 -11.10 -3.67 -9.12
C ALA A 132 -11.09 -5.21 -9.06
N LYS A 133 -10.14 -5.86 -9.74
CA LYS A 133 -9.95 -7.32 -9.69
C LYS A 133 -9.29 -7.80 -8.40
N GLU A 134 -8.57 -6.90 -7.73
CA GLU A 134 -7.75 -7.18 -6.57
C GLU A 134 -8.43 -6.77 -5.26
N LEU A 135 -9.50 -5.96 -5.35
CA LEU A 135 -10.34 -5.57 -4.23
C LEU A 135 -11.29 -6.72 -3.82
N PRO A 136 -11.50 -6.96 -2.53
CA PRO A 136 -12.48 -7.94 -2.07
C PRO A 136 -13.89 -7.54 -2.52
N PRO A 137 -14.75 -8.52 -2.86
CA PRO A 137 -16.12 -8.25 -3.27
C PRO A 137 -16.84 -7.45 -2.19
N VAL A 138 -17.79 -6.60 -2.60
CA VAL A 138 -18.69 -5.95 -1.66
C VAL A 138 -19.62 -7.04 -1.13
N ALA A 139 -19.60 -7.31 0.18
CA ALA A 139 -20.63 -8.12 0.80
C ALA A 139 -21.95 -7.34 0.71
N ILE A 140 -22.93 -7.92 0.01
CA ILE A 140 -24.29 -7.37 -0.18
C ILE A 140 -25.15 -7.75 1.02
#